data_AF-A0A3S3UFK6-F1
#
_entry.id   AF-A0A3S3UFK6-F1
#
_cell.length_a   1.000
_cell.length_b   1.000
_cell.length_c   1.000
_cell.angle_alpha   90.00
_cell.angle_beta   90.00
_cell.angle_gamma   90.00
#
_symmetry.space_group_name_H-M   'P 1'
#
loop_
_entity.id
_entity.type
_entity.pdbx_description
1 polymer ?
#
loop_
_entity_poly.entity_id
_entity_poly.type
_entity_poly.pdbx_seq_one_letter_code
_entity_poly.pdbx_strand_id
1 'polypeptide(L)'
;MDNDNKIDSLAESTEEKVYRMFKAIWPVGAGVAAIYNPVVSAALTVGSVAFESLYDDPRMEKLCRHVSKLASNKPEYSVLSMKDFTTNQEFISCLNRAQEVIKKNHQDEKIEMLAHALVNSINSNVPFSKKAIFLSLIDELTVEHIQVLNLVSDELLWVPKSWPDYNVNVELSRELCQQLGFENNELIYIHSIVNDLISKRLILNTELKVNHNQSIASKNEYGMVLTKLTSEQLDTEFTNYCTNLSKLGLEFVSFVSEKEI
;
A
#
# COMPACT_ATOMS: atom_id res chain seq x y z
N MET A 1 10.41 55.18 35.85
CA MET A 1 9.09 54.79 35.33
C MET A 1 9.28 54.46 33.86
N ASP A 2 9.24 53.16 33.62
CA ASP A 2 8.88 52.39 32.43
C ASP A 2 9.59 52.50 31.08
N ASN A 3 9.78 51.28 30.54
CA ASN A 3 10.02 50.83 29.16
C ASN A 3 11.43 51.09 28.60
N ASP A 4 12.19 50.10 28.10
CA ASP A 4 11.80 48.90 27.37
C ASP A 4 12.72 47.70 27.67
N ASN A 5 12.10 46.61 28.12
CA ASN A 5 12.67 45.27 28.10
C ASN A 5 12.57 44.74 26.67
N LYS A 6 13.51 45.12 25.80
CA LYS A 6 13.62 44.54 24.46
C LYS A 6 14.48 43.29 24.54
N ILE A 7 13.86 42.20 25.01
CA ILE A 7 14.38 40.86 24.79
C ILE A 7 14.18 40.60 23.30
N ASP A 8 15.21 40.84 22.49
CA ASP A 8 15.30 40.28 21.15
C ASP A 8 15.34 38.75 21.32
N SER A 9 14.17 38.13 21.23
CA SER A 9 14.08 36.70 20.95
C SER A 9 14.64 36.51 19.55
N LEU A 10 15.94 36.25 19.47
CA LEU A 10 16.57 35.72 18.27
C LEU A 10 15.75 34.50 17.86
N ALA A 11 14.93 34.67 16.83
CA ALA A 11 14.22 33.58 16.18
C ALA A 11 15.29 32.68 15.60
N GLU A 12 15.69 31.68 16.39
CA GLU A 12 16.63 30.65 16.00
C GLU A 12 16.18 30.07 14.65
N SER A 13 17.08 30.06 13.67
CA SER A 13 16.75 29.62 12.32
C SER A 13 16.36 28.13 12.37
N THR A 14 15.46 27.72 11.48
CA THR A 14 15.02 26.31 11.39
C THR A 14 16.23 25.37 11.23
N GLU A 15 17.28 25.83 10.54
CA GLU A 15 18.53 25.11 10.35
C GLU A 15 19.31 24.90 11.66
N GLU A 16 19.35 25.89 12.55
CA GLU A 16 20.02 25.78 13.85
C GLU A 16 19.27 24.84 14.82
N LYS A 17 17.93 24.86 14.79
CA LYS A 17 17.10 23.92 15.58
C LYS A 17 17.31 22.47 15.14
N VAL A 18 17.29 22.26 13.82
CA VAL A 18 17.54 20.97 13.19
C VAL A 18 18.95 20.49 13.55
N TYR A 19 19.96 21.35 13.46
CA TYR A 19 21.34 21.03 13.82
C TYR A 19 21.52 20.68 15.31
N ARG A 20 20.83 21.38 16.22
CA ARG A 20 20.88 21.07 17.67
C ARG A 20 20.18 19.76 18.00
N MET A 21 19.01 19.48 17.40
CA MET A 21 18.37 18.17 17.51
C MET A 21 19.31 17.06 17.04
N PHE A 22 19.97 17.24 15.89
CA PHE A 22 20.97 16.28 15.38
C PHE A 22 22.15 16.07 16.33
N LYS A 23 22.61 17.12 17.02
CA LYS A 23 23.73 17.03 17.98
C LYS A 23 23.36 16.36 19.30
N ALA A 24 22.11 16.47 19.74
CA ALA A 24 21.62 15.79 20.95
C ALA A 24 21.43 14.27 20.75
N ILE A 25 21.22 13.83 19.49
CA ILE A 25 20.99 12.43 19.10
C ILE A 25 22.32 11.67 18.83
N TRP A 26 23.48 12.34 18.95
CA TRP A 26 24.80 11.83 18.59
C TRP A 26 25.31 10.54 19.31
N PRO A 27 24.88 10.12 20.52
CA PRO A 27 25.55 9.01 21.21
C PRO A 27 24.99 7.59 20.97
N VAL A 28 24.19 7.30 19.92
CA VAL A 28 23.79 5.91 19.60
C VAL A 28 24.02 5.55 18.13
N GLY A 29 25.27 5.22 17.78
CA GLY A 29 25.56 4.03 16.97
C GLY A 29 25.09 3.90 15.51
N ALA A 30 24.87 4.97 14.74
CA ALA A 30 24.74 4.87 13.27
C ALA A 30 25.17 6.17 12.56
N GLY A 31 26.35 6.15 11.92
CA GLY A 31 26.96 7.33 11.32
C GLY A 31 26.23 7.88 10.10
N VAL A 32 26.28 9.21 9.93
CA VAL A 32 26.22 10.06 8.71
C VAL A 32 25.07 9.85 7.68
N ALA A 33 24.48 8.67 7.54
CA ALA A 33 23.43 8.34 6.57
C ALA A 33 22.06 8.99 6.88
N ALA A 34 21.78 9.35 8.14
CA ALA A 34 20.52 9.98 8.53
C ALA A 34 20.35 11.41 7.98
N ILE A 35 21.44 12.07 7.57
CA ILE A 35 21.42 13.42 6.95
C ILE A 35 20.80 13.37 5.54
N TYR A 36 20.69 12.18 4.94
CA TYR A 36 20.13 11.98 3.60
C TYR A 36 18.82 11.19 3.60
N ASN A 37 18.24 10.88 4.77
CA ASN A 37 16.95 10.19 4.81
C ASN A 37 15.82 11.21 4.55
N PRO A 38 15.15 11.13 3.39
CA PRO A 38 14.17 12.14 3.03
C PRO A 38 12.92 12.12 3.91
N VAL A 39 12.60 10.97 4.52
CA VAL A 39 11.48 10.83 5.46
C VAL A 39 11.77 11.57 6.76
N VAL A 40 12.99 11.41 7.30
CA VAL A 40 13.40 12.09 8.53
C VAL A 40 13.42 13.60 8.30
N SER A 41 13.88 14.06 7.15
CA SER A 41 13.89 15.50 6.84
C SER A 41 12.50 16.09 6.59
N ALA A 42 11.64 15.39 5.84
CA ALA A 42 10.24 15.80 5.67
C ALA A 42 9.51 15.83 7.02
N ALA A 43 9.72 14.84 7.88
CA ALA A 43 9.20 14.80 9.24
C ALA A 43 9.65 16.00 10.09
N LEU A 44 10.94 16.38 10.02
CA LEU A 44 11.50 17.51 10.76
C LEU A 44 10.93 18.87 10.31
N THR A 45 10.48 18.98 9.05
CA THR A 45 9.97 20.24 8.47
C THR A 45 8.51 20.53 8.88
N VAL A 46 7.74 19.50 9.26
CA VAL A 46 6.27 19.58 9.35
C VAL A 46 5.74 19.79 10.78
N GLY A 47 6.54 19.65 11.83
CA GLY A 47 6.04 19.97 13.17
C GLY A 47 7.04 19.83 14.32
N SER A 48 7.60 20.96 14.75
CA SER A 48 8.61 21.10 15.81
C SER A 48 8.07 20.94 17.25
N VAL A 49 7.02 20.14 17.50
CA VAL A 49 6.49 19.93 18.86
C VAL A 49 5.82 18.58 19.11
N ALA A 50 5.41 17.86 18.06
CA ALA A 50 4.74 16.56 18.21
C ALA A 50 5.64 15.36 17.87
N PHE A 51 6.88 15.59 17.43
CA PHE A 51 7.75 14.53 16.92
C PHE A 51 8.77 13.97 17.93
N GLU A 52 9.11 14.71 18.98
CA GLU A 52 10.02 14.23 20.04
C GLU A 52 9.50 12.94 20.69
N SER A 53 8.18 12.82 20.89
CA SER A 53 7.55 11.61 21.44
C SER A 53 7.33 10.50 20.41
N LEU A 54 7.55 10.75 19.12
CA LEU A 54 7.30 9.80 18.04
C LEU A 54 8.55 9.09 17.54
N TYR A 55 9.73 9.65 17.79
CA TYR A 55 10.98 8.96 17.50
C TYR A 55 11.22 7.79 18.47
N ASP A 56 10.67 7.88 19.68
CA ASP A 56 10.71 6.79 20.66
C ASP A 56 9.81 5.61 20.29
N ASP A 57 8.99 5.71 19.22
CA ASP A 57 8.20 4.57 18.74
C ASP A 57 9.06 3.69 17.79
N PRO A 58 9.41 2.45 18.19
CA PRO A 58 10.23 1.56 17.37
C PRO A 58 9.63 1.29 15.98
N ARG A 59 8.31 1.43 15.84
CA ARG A 59 7.60 1.24 14.56
C ARG A 59 7.90 2.37 13.57
N MET A 60 8.03 3.60 14.07
CA MET A 60 8.40 4.75 13.24
C MET A 60 9.84 4.62 12.74
N GLU A 61 10.74 4.18 13.62
CA GLU A 61 12.12 3.90 13.24
C GLU A 61 12.18 2.82 12.14
N LYS A 62 11.40 1.74 12.30
CA LYS A 62 11.32 0.66 11.31
C LYS A 62 10.78 1.14 9.97
N LEU A 63 9.72 1.95 9.95
CA LEU A 63 9.20 2.56 8.72
C LEU A 63 10.29 3.39 8.02
N CYS A 64 10.94 4.31 8.75
CA CYS A 64 11.98 5.17 8.21
C CYS A 64 13.15 4.36 7.62
N ARG A 65 13.51 3.26 8.27
CA ARG A 65 14.54 2.32 7.79
C ARG A 65 14.12 1.65 6.49
N HIS A 66 12.88 1.15 6.42
CA HIS A 66 12.34 0.50 5.21
C HIS A 66 12.25 1.47 4.04
N VAL A 67 11.73 2.68 4.25
CA VAL A 67 11.66 3.70 3.19
C VAL A 67 13.06 4.06 2.68
N SER A 68 14.05 4.22 3.58
CA SER A 68 15.44 4.50 3.17
C SER A 68 16.01 3.40 2.30
N LYS A 69 15.80 2.14 2.70
CA LYS A 69 16.28 0.97 1.95
C LYS A 69 15.63 0.92 0.56
N LEU A 70 14.31 1.07 0.50
CA LEU A 70 13.56 1.03 -0.75
C LEU A 70 13.95 2.19 -1.69
N ALA A 71 14.08 3.41 -1.16
CA ALA A 71 14.52 4.57 -1.93
C ALA A 71 15.95 4.40 -2.47
N SER A 72 16.86 3.81 -1.68
CA SER A 72 18.25 3.57 -2.10
C SER A 72 18.36 2.54 -3.22
N ASN A 73 17.44 1.57 -3.27
CA ASN A 73 17.45 0.50 -4.27
C ASN A 73 16.91 0.93 -5.63
N LYS A 74 16.24 2.08 -5.72
CA LYS A 74 15.64 2.56 -6.97
C LYS A 74 16.43 3.78 -7.48
N PRO A 75 17.21 3.66 -8.57
CA PRO A 75 18.09 4.73 -9.06
C PRO A 75 17.33 6.00 -9.49
N GLU A 76 16.06 5.89 -9.86
CA GLU A 76 15.17 7.04 -10.13
C GLU A 76 14.97 7.94 -8.90
N TYR A 77 15.10 7.38 -7.70
CA TYR A 77 14.96 8.09 -6.43
C TYR A 77 16.29 8.67 -5.94
N SER A 78 17.42 8.31 -6.57
CA SER A 78 18.74 8.91 -6.30
C SER A 78 18.85 10.36 -6.78
N VAL A 79 17.95 10.79 -7.68
CA VAL A 79 17.88 12.16 -8.22
C VAL A 79 16.95 13.06 -7.39
N LEU A 80 16.09 12.48 -6.55
CA LEU A 80 15.22 13.26 -5.68
C LEU A 80 16.05 13.88 -4.56
N SER A 81 16.21 15.20 -4.61
CA SER A 81 16.92 15.95 -3.58
C SER A 81 16.09 15.97 -2.29
N MET A 82 16.74 16.07 -1.13
CA MET A 82 16.06 16.27 0.17
C MET A 82 15.05 17.44 0.15
N LYS A 83 15.26 18.41 -0.72
CA LYS A 83 14.36 19.54 -0.95
C LYS A 83 13.04 19.10 -1.58
N ASP A 84 13.06 18.12 -2.47
CA ASP A 84 11.87 17.62 -3.16
C ASP A 84 10.93 16.89 -2.18
N PHE A 85 11.47 16.20 -1.17
CA PHE A 85 10.65 15.53 -0.15
C PHE A 85 10.10 16.49 0.91
N THR A 86 10.89 17.49 1.33
CA THR A 86 10.51 18.46 2.37
C THR A 86 9.57 19.55 1.87
N THR A 87 9.54 19.81 0.55
CA THR A 87 8.63 20.81 -0.04
C THR A 87 7.39 20.20 -0.68
N ASN A 88 7.36 18.88 -0.90
CA ASN A 88 6.21 18.19 -1.47
C ASN A 88 5.11 17.99 -0.42
N GLN A 89 4.10 18.86 -0.47
CA GLN A 89 2.94 18.82 0.42
C GLN A 89 2.12 17.52 0.30
N GLU A 90 2.08 16.89 -0.87
CA GLU A 90 1.41 15.60 -1.04
C GLU A 90 2.16 14.50 -0.28
N PHE A 91 3.49 14.46 -0.42
CA PHE A 91 4.32 13.49 0.30
C PHE A 91 4.20 13.66 1.80
N ILE A 92 4.28 14.89 2.29
CA ILE A 92 4.07 15.23 3.70
C ILE A 92 2.71 14.73 4.20
N SER A 93 1.65 14.95 3.41
CA SER A 93 0.31 14.49 3.76
C SER A 93 0.21 12.96 3.80
N CYS A 94 0.85 12.27 2.84
CA CYS A 94 0.95 10.81 2.82
C CYS A 94 1.73 10.29 4.04
N LEU A 95 2.83 10.95 4.39
CA LEU A 95 3.63 10.62 5.57
C LEU A 95 2.79 10.74 6.83
N ASN A 96 2.14 11.89 7.07
CA ASN A 96 1.28 12.09 8.25
C ASN A 96 0.21 10.99 8.37
N ARG A 97 -0.45 10.64 7.26
CA ARG A 97 -1.45 9.55 7.25
C ARG A 97 -0.81 8.20 7.59
N ALA A 98 0.34 7.87 7.00
CA ALA A 98 1.06 6.64 7.32
C ALA A 98 1.44 6.55 8.81
N GLN A 99 1.79 7.66 9.43
CA GLN A 99 2.07 7.70 10.88
C GLN A 99 0.84 7.37 11.72
N GLU A 100 -0.32 7.91 11.35
CA GLU A 100 -1.58 7.59 12.05
C GLU A 100 -1.93 6.11 11.94
N VAL A 101 -1.69 5.50 10.77
CA VAL A 101 -1.90 4.07 10.55
C VAL A 101 -0.91 3.25 11.39
N ILE A 102 0.37 3.58 11.40
CA ILE A 102 1.40 2.85 12.16
C ILE A 102 1.12 2.86 13.66
N LYS A 103 0.68 3.99 14.21
CA LYS A 103 0.38 4.08 15.65
C LYS A 103 -0.64 3.04 16.11
N LYS A 104 -1.56 2.66 15.24
CA LYS A 104 -2.64 1.71 15.52
C LYS A 104 -2.27 0.26 15.21
N ASN A 105 -1.22 0.03 14.44
CA ASN A 105 -0.86 -1.28 13.92
C ASN A 105 0.48 -1.77 14.51
N HIS A 106 0.59 -3.07 14.74
CA HIS A 106 1.80 -3.74 15.24
C HIS A 106 2.36 -4.77 14.26
N GLN A 107 1.64 -5.02 13.17
CA GLN A 107 2.02 -5.97 12.12
C GLN A 107 3.12 -5.38 11.25
N ASP A 108 4.20 -6.14 11.10
CA ASP A 108 5.38 -5.71 10.35
C ASP A 108 5.10 -5.58 8.86
N GLU A 109 4.23 -6.45 8.35
CA GLU A 109 3.77 -6.46 6.96
C GLU A 109 3.09 -5.14 6.59
N LYS A 110 2.31 -4.56 7.51
CA LYS A 110 1.68 -3.23 7.29
C LYS A 110 2.72 -2.11 7.28
N ILE A 111 3.77 -2.20 8.10
CA ILE A 111 4.86 -1.22 8.11
C ILE A 111 5.60 -1.27 6.76
N GLU A 112 5.84 -2.46 6.23
CA GLU A 112 6.42 -2.66 4.89
C GLU A 112 5.54 -2.08 3.79
N MET A 113 4.23 -2.40 3.78
CA MET A 113 3.28 -1.84 2.82
C MET A 113 3.24 -0.31 2.85
N LEU A 114 3.28 0.29 4.04
CA LEU A 114 3.33 1.75 4.18
C LEU A 114 4.66 2.32 3.66
N ALA A 115 5.78 1.60 3.83
CA ALA A 115 7.05 2.02 3.26
C ALA A 115 7.00 2.05 1.73
N HIS A 116 6.46 1.00 1.11
CA HIS A 116 6.22 0.96 -0.34
C HIS A 116 5.28 2.08 -0.79
N ALA A 117 4.16 2.26 -0.10
CA ALA A 117 3.20 3.32 -0.38
C ALA A 117 3.84 4.72 -0.34
N LEU A 118 4.69 5.00 0.65
CA LEU A 118 5.37 6.29 0.75
C LEU A 118 6.38 6.51 -0.39
N VAL A 119 7.19 5.49 -0.72
CA VAL A 119 8.13 5.57 -1.85
C VAL A 119 7.36 5.74 -3.17
N ASN A 120 6.32 4.95 -3.38
CA ASN A 120 5.50 5.00 -4.59
C ASN A 120 4.64 6.29 -4.66
N SER A 121 4.34 6.94 -3.53
CA SER A 121 3.60 8.22 -3.51
C SER A 121 4.31 9.36 -4.24
N ILE A 122 5.63 9.27 -4.42
CA ILE A 122 6.43 10.34 -5.03
C ILE A 122 6.45 10.21 -6.55
N ASN A 123 6.58 8.99 -7.07
CA ASN A 123 6.75 8.73 -8.50
C ASN A 123 5.48 8.20 -9.19
N SER A 124 4.44 7.85 -8.43
CA SER A 124 3.19 7.39 -9.04
C SER A 124 2.44 8.54 -9.71
N ASN A 125 2.01 8.30 -10.96
CA ASN A 125 1.00 9.13 -11.66
C ASN A 125 -0.41 9.00 -11.06
N VAL A 126 -0.53 8.35 -9.90
CA VAL A 126 -1.79 8.18 -9.17
C VAL A 126 -2.19 9.54 -8.58
N PRO A 127 -3.43 10.02 -8.80
CA PRO A 127 -3.88 11.27 -8.19
C PRO A 127 -3.82 11.23 -6.67
N PHE A 128 -3.51 12.35 -6.02
CA PHE A 128 -3.41 12.44 -4.56
C PHE A 128 -4.64 11.89 -3.82
N SER A 129 -5.84 12.17 -4.31
CA SER A 129 -7.09 11.65 -3.74
C SER A 129 -7.12 10.12 -3.70
N LYS A 130 -6.55 9.45 -4.71
CA LYS A 130 -6.45 8.00 -4.76
C LYS A 130 -5.32 7.47 -3.86
N LYS A 131 -4.19 8.17 -3.74
CA LYS A 131 -3.14 7.86 -2.73
C LYS A 131 -3.72 7.85 -1.31
N ALA A 132 -4.56 8.83 -0.98
CA ALA A 132 -5.23 8.90 0.33
C ALA A 132 -6.22 7.73 0.57
N ILE A 133 -6.95 7.31 -0.47
CA ILE A 133 -7.79 6.11 -0.43
C ILE A 133 -6.93 4.86 -0.18
N PHE A 134 -5.83 4.70 -0.90
CA PHE A 134 -4.94 3.54 -0.75
C PHE A 134 -4.31 3.46 0.64
N LEU A 135 -3.84 4.57 1.20
CA LEU A 135 -3.34 4.60 2.58
C LEU A 135 -4.43 4.22 3.60
N SER A 136 -5.69 4.56 3.32
CA SER A 136 -6.82 4.14 4.17
C SER A 136 -7.14 2.66 4.02
N LEU A 137 -7.03 2.11 2.81
CA LEU A 137 -7.17 0.66 2.59
C LEU A 137 -6.11 -0.16 3.32
N ILE A 138 -4.87 0.34 3.46
CA ILE A 138 -3.83 -0.33 4.27
C ILE A 138 -4.24 -0.42 5.76
N ASP A 139 -4.92 0.61 6.28
CA ASP A 139 -5.43 0.62 7.65
C ASP A 139 -6.59 -0.38 7.80
N GLU A 140 -7.54 -0.36 6.86
CA GLU A 140 -8.78 -1.15 6.89
C GLU A 140 -8.56 -2.65 6.62
N LEU A 141 -7.71 -2.99 5.65
CA LEU A 141 -7.51 -4.38 5.22
C LEU A 141 -6.57 -5.10 6.19
N THR A 142 -6.84 -6.38 6.44
CA THR A 142 -5.91 -7.24 7.19
C THR A 142 -4.78 -7.74 6.29
N VAL A 143 -3.74 -8.34 6.86
CA VAL A 143 -2.63 -8.91 6.08
C VAL A 143 -3.14 -9.98 5.10
N GLU A 144 -4.10 -10.78 5.53
CA GLU A 144 -4.72 -11.85 4.75
C GLU A 144 -5.50 -11.31 3.54
N HIS A 145 -6.15 -10.15 3.66
CA HIS A 145 -6.76 -9.48 2.49
C HIS A 145 -5.70 -9.14 1.44
N ILE A 146 -4.54 -8.64 1.87
CA ILE A 146 -3.46 -8.27 0.96
C ILE A 146 -2.79 -9.52 0.35
N GLN A 147 -2.68 -10.61 1.11
CA GLN A 147 -2.21 -11.90 0.59
C GLN A 147 -3.11 -12.42 -0.52
N VAL A 148 -4.44 -12.37 -0.33
CA VAL A 148 -5.41 -12.73 -1.37
C VAL A 148 -5.26 -11.82 -2.60
N LEU A 149 -5.10 -10.51 -2.41
CA LEU A 149 -4.88 -9.59 -3.53
C LEU A 149 -3.57 -9.87 -4.29
N ASN A 150 -2.49 -10.21 -3.58
CA ASN A 150 -1.23 -10.58 -4.21
C ASN A 150 -1.34 -11.86 -5.02
N LEU A 151 -2.02 -12.88 -4.48
CA LEU A 151 -2.25 -14.15 -5.17
C LEU A 151 -3.08 -13.94 -6.45
N VAL A 152 -4.18 -13.19 -6.37
CA VAL A 152 -5.02 -12.84 -7.53
C VAL A 152 -4.29 -11.92 -8.52
N SER A 153 -3.26 -11.20 -8.08
CA SER A 153 -2.40 -10.40 -8.97
C SER A 153 -1.47 -11.27 -9.82
N ASP A 154 -0.98 -12.37 -9.25
CA ASP A 154 0.02 -13.23 -9.89
C ASP A 154 -0.63 -14.30 -10.76
N GLU A 155 -1.82 -14.74 -10.39
CA GLU A 155 -2.52 -15.84 -11.05
C GLU A 155 -3.99 -15.51 -11.31
N LEU A 156 -4.48 -15.93 -12.49
CA LEU A 156 -5.92 -15.95 -12.75
C LEU A 156 -6.53 -17.14 -12.01
N LEU A 157 -7.45 -16.85 -11.09
CA LEU A 157 -8.14 -17.91 -10.35
C LEU A 157 -9.37 -18.37 -11.12
N TRP A 158 -9.34 -19.66 -11.46
CA TRP A 158 -10.37 -20.34 -12.23
C TRP A 158 -11.30 -21.10 -11.31
N VAL A 159 -12.60 -20.90 -11.46
CA VAL A 159 -13.60 -21.53 -10.58
C VAL A 159 -14.55 -22.41 -11.39
N PRO A 160 -14.58 -23.74 -11.15
CA PRO A 160 -15.40 -24.67 -11.92
C PRO A 160 -16.87 -24.58 -11.51
N LYS A 161 -17.79 -24.56 -12.49
CA LYS A 161 -19.23 -24.59 -12.21
C LYS A 161 -19.66 -26.01 -11.83
N SER A 162 -19.75 -26.29 -10.53
CA SER A 162 -20.05 -27.64 -10.05
C SER A 162 -21.55 -27.93 -9.85
N TRP A 163 -22.42 -26.93 -9.60
CA TRP A 163 -23.84 -27.16 -9.24
C TRP A 163 -24.82 -26.05 -9.70
N PRO A 164 -26.16 -26.26 -9.66
CA PRO A 164 -27.17 -25.26 -10.05
C PRO A 164 -27.27 -24.04 -9.11
N ASP A 165 -27.07 -24.25 -7.80
CA ASP A 165 -27.10 -23.21 -6.74
C ASP A 165 -25.69 -22.65 -6.46
N TYR A 166 -24.93 -22.44 -7.54
CA TYR A 166 -23.51 -22.10 -7.49
C TYR A 166 -23.27 -20.69 -6.96
N ASN A 167 -22.53 -20.59 -5.85
CA ASN A 167 -21.99 -19.32 -5.37
C ASN A 167 -20.49 -19.25 -5.68
N VAL A 168 -20.15 -18.46 -6.71
CA VAL A 168 -18.75 -18.26 -7.16
C VAL A 168 -17.83 -17.81 -6.03
N ASN A 169 -18.32 -17.02 -5.07
CA ASN A 169 -17.50 -16.54 -3.96
C ASN A 169 -17.14 -17.67 -3.00
N VAL A 170 -18.04 -18.63 -2.75
CA VAL A 170 -17.76 -19.78 -1.87
C VAL A 170 -16.69 -20.68 -2.47
N GLU A 171 -16.79 -20.93 -3.77
CA GLU A 171 -15.83 -21.77 -4.49
C GLU A 171 -14.46 -21.10 -4.62
N LEU A 172 -14.43 -19.79 -4.93
CA LEU A 172 -13.22 -18.97 -4.86
C LEU A 172 -12.59 -19.03 -3.46
N SER A 173 -13.40 -18.97 -2.41
CA SER A 173 -12.89 -19.07 -1.03
C SER A 173 -12.25 -20.42 -0.76
N ARG A 174 -12.81 -21.51 -1.32
CA ARG A 174 -12.24 -22.86 -1.17
C ARG A 174 -10.91 -23.00 -1.90
N GLU A 175 -10.83 -22.48 -3.11
CA GLU A 175 -9.58 -22.44 -3.88
C GLU A 175 -8.50 -21.66 -3.14
N LEU A 176 -8.85 -20.46 -2.63
CA LEU A 176 -7.95 -19.64 -1.84
C LEU A 176 -7.51 -20.33 -0.53
N CYS A 177 -8.41 -21.03 0.16
CA CYS A 177 -8.04 -21.83 1.33
C CYS A 177 -6.98 -22.87 0.99
N GLN A 178 -7.12 -23.57 -0.15
CA GLN A 178 -6.16 -24.59 -0.58
C GLN A 178 -4.81 -23.98 -0.94
N GLN A 179 -4.80 -22.90 -1.73
CA GLN A 179 -3.56 -22.29 -2.20
C GLN A 179 -2.78 -21.57 -1.08
N LEU A 180 -3.48 -20.94 -0.14
CA LEU A 180 -2.86 -20.24 0.99
C LEU A 180 -2.60 -21.16 2.20
N GLY A 181 -3.02 -22.43 2.14
CA GLY A 181 -2.78 -23.42 3.19
C GLY A 181 -3.63 -23.24 4.45
N PHE A 182 -4.80 -22.61 4.34
CA PHE A 182 -5.76 -22.50 5.45
C PHE A 182 -6.49 -23.82 5.70
N GLU A 183 -6.86 -24.06 6.96
CA GLU A 183 -7.65 -25.21 7.35
C GLU A 183 -9.12 -25.06 6.88
N ASN A 184 -9.83 -26.18 6.69
CA ASN A 184 -11.23 -26.15 6.22
C ASN A 184 -12.20 -25.41 7.15
N ASN A 185 -11.89 -25.33 8.46
CA ASN A 185 -12.65 -24.56 9.45
C ASN A 185 -12.52 -23.03 9.25
N GLU A 186 -11.50 -22.57 8.51
CA GLU A 186 -11.26 -21.16 8.18
C GLU A 186 -11.96 -20.72 6.89
N LEU A 187 -12.68 -21.61 6.21
CA LEU A 187 -13.40 -21.29 4.98
C LEU A 187 -14.37 -20.11 5.15
N ILE A 188 -15.05 -20.03 6.29
CA ILE A 188 -15.98 -18.92 6.60
C ILE A 188 -15.21 -17.60 6.71
N TYR A 189 -14.02 -17.63 7.30
CA TYR A 189 -13.16 -16.46 7.43
C TYR A 189 -12.65 -15.99 6.07
N ILE A 190 -12.10 -16.89 5.25
CA ILE A 190 -11.68 -16.55 3.88
C ILE A 190 -12.85 -16.07 3.02
N HIS A 191 -14.04 -16.66 3.21
CA HIS A 191 -15.24 -16.19 2.53
C HIS A 191 -15.62 -14.75 2.90
N SER A 192 -15.41 -14.36 4.16
CA SER A 192 -15.61 -12.96 4.57
C SER A 192 -14.61 -12.01 3.90
N ILE A 193 -13.34 -12.42 3.78
CA ILE A 193 -12.29 -11.66 3.08
C ILE A 193 -12.66 -11.47 1.61
N VAL A 194 -13.05 -12.54 0.92
CA VAL A 194 -13.44 -12.50 -0.49
C VAL A 194 -14.60 -11.53 -0.69
N ASN A 195 -15.64 -11.63 0.15
CA ASN A 195 -16.79 -10.73 0.04
C ASN A 195 -16.41 -9.27 0.33
N ASP A 196 -15.52 -9.01 1.28
CA ASP A 196 -15.04 -7.65 1.56
C ASP A 196 -14.27 -7.08 0.37
N LEU A 197 -13.33 -7.84 -0.21
CA LEU A 197 -12.56 -7.44 -1.39
C LEU A 197 -13.43 -7.19 -2.62
N ILE A 198 -14.48 -8.00 -2.83
CA ILE A 198 -15.47 -7.79 -3.88
C ILE A 198 -16.28 -6.53 -3.59
N SER A 199 -16.72 -6.31 -2.35
CA SER A 199 -17.52 -5.13 -1.97
C SER A 199 -16.75 -3.82 -2.14
N LYS A 200 -15.45 -3.84 -1.83
CA LYS A 200 -14.49 -2.74 -2.03
C LYS A 200 -14.00 -2.60 -3.47
N ARG A 201 -14.47 -3.48 -4.37
CA ARG A 201 -14.13 -3.47 -5.81
C ARG A 201 -12.65 -3.66 -6.08
N LEU A 202 -11.94 -4.40 -5.25
CA LEU A 202 -10.51 -4.69 -5.44
C LEU A 202 -10.31 -5.95 -6.30
N ILE A 203 -11.22 -6.91 -6.19
CA ILE A 203 -11.29 -8.09 -7.07
C ILE A 203 -12.63 -8.12 -7.83
N LEU A 204 -12.63 -8.75 -9.00
CA LEU A 204 -13.80 -8.90 -9.85
C LEU A 204 -13.98 -10.36 -10.23
N ASN A 205 -15.22 -10.84 -10.16
CA ASN A 205 -15.61 -12.14 -10.71
C ASN A 205 -16.19 -11.92 -12.10
N THR A 206 -15.56 -12.52 -13.09
CA THR A 206 -15.87 -12.34 -14.49
C THR A 206 -16.46 -13.63 -15.04
N GLU A 207 -17.72 -13.59 -15.49
CA GLU A 207 -18.34 -14.72 -16.18
C GLU A 207 -17.79 -14.81 -17.61
N LEU A 208 -17.14 -15.90 -17.97
CA LEU A 208 -16.72 -16.17 -19.33
C LEU A 208 -17.81 -16.95 -20.07
N LYS A 209 -18.23 -16.43 -21.22
CA LYS A 209 -19.06 -17.17 -22.18
C LYS A 209 -18.22 -17.44 -23.42
N VAL A 210 -17.88 -18.70 -23.60
CA VAL A 210 -17.21 -19.18 -24.82
C VAL A 210 -18.27 -19.27 -25.92
N ASN A 211 -18.16 -18.42 -26.94
CA ASN A 211 -18.98 -18.55 -28.14
C ASN A 211 -18.39 -19.59 -29.09
N HIS A 212 -19.23 -20.19 -29.93
CA HIS A 212 -18.86 -21.20 -30.94
C HIS A 212 -17.71 -20.80 -31.89
N ASN A 213 -17.35 -19.51 -31.95
CA ASN A 213 -16.26 -18.96 -32.76
C ASN A 213 -15.00 -18.61 -31.94
N GLN A 214 -14.79 -19.22 -30.77
CA GLN A 214 -13.64 -19.00 -29.87
C GLN A 214 -13.50 -17.55 -29.34
N SER A 215 -14.53 -16.72 -29.51
CA SER A 215 -14.58 -15.38 -28.94
C SER A 215 -15.08 -15.45 -27.50
N ILE A 216 -14.29 -14.94 -26.56
CA ILE A 216 -14.62 -14.90 -25.14
C ILE A 216 -15.41 -13.62 -24.89
N ALA A 217 -16.72 -13.76 -24.66
CA ALA A 217 -17.51 -12.66 -24.12
C ALA A 217 -17.44 -12.75 -22.61
N SER A 218 -16.73 -11.82 -21.98
CA SER A 218 -16.68 -11.72 -20.53
C SER A 218 -17.79 -10.77 -20.07
N LYS A 219 -18.56 -11.18 -19.08
CA LYS A 219 -19.55 -10.33 -18.41
C LYS A 219 -19.20 -10.27 -16.94
N ASN A 220 -18.95 -9.06 -16.45
CA ASN A 220 -18.93 -8.81 -15.02
C ASN A 220 -20.20 -8.03 -14.62
N GLU A 221 -20.31 -7.71 -13.33
CA GLU A 221 -21.41 -6.94 -12.76
C GLU A 221 -21.60 -5.52 -13.35
N TYR A 222 -20.64 -5.04 -14.16
CA TYR A 222 -20.65 -3.71 -14.78
C TYR A 222 -20.88 -3.72 -16.30
N GLY A 223 -20.99 -4.90 -16.91
CA GLY A 223 -21.23 -5.03 -18.34
C GLY A 223 -20.33 -6.05 -19.02
N MET A 224 -20.28 -6.01 -20.35
CA MET A 224 -19.34 -6.86 -21.09
C MET A 224 -17.94 -6.27 -21.03
N VAL A 225 -16.97 -7.05 -20.58
CA VAL A 225 -15.55 -6.73 -20.66
C VAL A 225 -14.94 -7.63 -21.73
N LEU A 226 -14.24 -7.03 -22.69
CA LEU A 226 -13.47 -7.80 -23.67
C LEU A 226 -12.14 -8.17 -23.02
N THR A 227 -12.07 -9.31 -22.33
CA THR A 227 -10.80 -9.88 -21.94
C THR A 227 -10.13 -10.52 -23.16
N LYS A 228 -8.92 -10.08 -23.49
CA LYS A 228 -8.03 -10.77 -24.45
C LYS A 228 -7.44 -12.02 -23.78
N LEU A 229 -8.30 -12.98 -23.44
CA LEU A 229 -7.83 -14.31 -23.08
C LEU A 229 -7.54 -15.05 -24.39
N THR A 230 -6.34 -15.58 -24.54
CA THR A 230 -6.00 -16.42 -25.72
C THR A 230 -6.57 -17.81 -25.51
N SER A 231 -6.89 -18.51 -26.61
CA SER A 231 -7.46 -19.87 -26.58
C SER A 231 -6.57 -20.90 -25.88
N GLU A 232 -5.28 -20.61 -25.68
CA GLU A 232 -4.32 -21.45 -24.95
C GLU A 232 -4.50 -21.40 -23.43
N GLN A 233 -5.11 -20.34 -22.89
CA GLN A 233 -5.36 -20.16 -21.45
C GLN A 233 -6.74 -20.67 -21.01
N LEU A 234 -7.55 -21.13 -21.96
CA LEU A 234 -8.87 -21.68 -21.69
C LEU A 234 -8.74 -23.19 -21.45
N ASP A 235 -8.95 -23.60 -20.20
CA ASP A 235 -9.23 -25.00 -19.92
C ASP A 235 -10.67 -25.32 -20.38
N THR A 236 -10.78 -26.10 -21.46
CA THR A 236 -12.05 -26.35 -22.16
C THR A 236 -13.04 -27.19 -21.36
N GLU A 237 -12.60 -27.86 -20.28
CA GLU A 237 -13.47 -28.69 -19.44
C GLU A 237 -13.99 -27.94 -18.20
N PHE A 238 -13.34 -26.84 -17.83
CA PHE A 238 -13.63 -26.09 -16.62
C PHE A 238 -13.49 -24.62 -16.95
N THR A 239 -14.59 -23.85 -17.04
CA THR A 239 -14.70 -22.49 -16.47
C THR A 239 -15.83 -21.70 -17.08
N ASN A 240 -16.69 -21.17 -16.19
CA ASN A 240 -17.52 -20.02 -16.52
C ASN A 240 -17.10 -18.79 -15.74
N TYR A 241 -16.18 -18.89 -14.75
CA TYR A 241 -15.77 -17.74 -13.95
C TYR A 241 -14.26 -17.66 -13.79
N CYS A 242 -13.75 -16.44 -13.96
CA CYS A 242 -12.37 -16.06 -13.67
C CYS A 242 -12.39 -14.92 -12.67
N THR A 243 -11.59 -15.01 -11.61
CA THR A 243 -11.38 -13.92 -10.67
C THR A 243 -10.07 -13.21 -10.99
N ASN A 244 -10.12 -11.89 -11.06
CA ASN A 244 -8.96 -11.04 -11.35
C ASN A 244 -9.02 -9.74 -10.55
N LEU A 245 -7.87 -9.06 -10.43
CA LEU A 245 -7.85 -7.71 -9.86
C LEU A 245 -8.66 -6.75 -10.73
N SER A 246 -9.40 -5.86 -10.08
CA SER A 246 -9.95 -4.69 -10.75
C SER A 246 -8.82 -3.71 -11.10
N LYS A 247 -9.09 -2.69 -11.93
CA LYS A 247 -8.13 -1.60 -12.15
C LYS A 247 -7.71 -0.94 -10.83
N LEU A 248 -8.65 -0.75 -9.89
CA LEU A 248 -8.38 -0.18 -8.58
C LEU A 248 -7.52 -1.13 -7.73
N GLY A 249 -7.82 -2.44 -7.76
CA GLY A 249 -7.04 -3.47 -7.07
C GLY A 249 -5.60 -3.55 -7.57
N LEU A 250 -5.40 -3.51 -8.90
CA LEU A 250 -4.07 -3.53 -9.52
C LEU A 250 -3.25 -2.30 -9.13
N GLU A 251 -3.85 -1.11 -9.25
CA GLU A 251 -3.20 0.14 -8.84
C GLU A 251 -2.88 0.14 -7.34
N PHE A 252 -3.76 -0.41 -6.50
CA PHE A 252 -3.54 -0.54 -5.06
C PHE A 252 -2.39 -1.49 -4.73
N VAL A 253 -2.39 -2.72 -5.28
CA VAL A 253 -1.32 -3.71 -5.07
C VAL A 253 0.03 -3.14 -5.51
N SER A 254 0.08 -2.49 -6.67
CA SER A 254 1.30 -1.86 -7.18
C SER A 254 1.74 -0.67 -6.31
N PHE A 255 0.81 0.05 -5.70
CA PHE A 255 1.11 1.14 -4.79
C PHE A 255 1.74 0.65 -3.49
N VAL A 256 1.34 -0.51 -2.97
CA VAL A 256 1.77 -1.04 -1.66
C VAL A 256 2.84 -2.13 -1.74
N SER A 257 3.31 -2.48 -2.94
CA SER A 257 4.35 -3.49 -3.17
C SER A 257 5.41 -3.01 -4.16
N GLU A 258 6.39 -3.85 -4.47
CA GLU A 258 7.41 -3.58 -5.49
C GLU A 258 6.91 -3.83 -6.93
N LYS A 259 5.68 -4.31 -7.12
CA LYS A 259 5.16 -4.66 -8.45
C LYS A 259 4.97 -3.39 -9.29
N GLU A 260 5.66 -3.32 -10.43
CA GLU A 260 5.45 -2.30 -11.46
C GLU A 260 4.21 -2.66 -12.32
N ILE A 261 3.45 -1.65 -12.76
CA ILE A 261 2.26 -1.77 -13.63
C ILE A 261 2.69 -1.85 -15.10
#